data_AF-A0A521RJQ4-F1
#
_entry.id   AF-A0A521RJQ4-F1
#
_cell.length_a   1.000
_cell.length_b   1.000
_cell.length_c   1.000
_cell.angle_alpha   90.00
_cell.angle_beta   90.00
_cell.angle_gamma   90.00
#
_symmetry.space_group_name_H-M   'P 1'
#
loop_
_entity.id
_entity.type
_entity.pdbx_description
1 polymer ?
#
loop_
_entity_poly.entity_id
_entity_poly.type
_entity_poly.pdbx_seq_one_letter_code
_entity_poly.pdbx_strand_id
1 'polypeptide(L)'
;MARKAKTKRKGAGRRAKGAARALPVSESDLDALLSSFLRMLEEDDEGDEALDLAQEKAFEAMEAPRAEERIALAREALALSPLCSDAYLVLARETADANEALELYRRAVAVGAEALGENAFQDDAGSFWGLLQTRPYMRARHELALALWRLGHRDEAVAHYYEMLRLNPDDNQGIRYLLIDALLELGREADADALLERYEDDASAHWAWSAALLAFRRSGNSAAANKALARAVEANRHVAAYLLGAKPLPPTLPGFIGMGDESEGVSYAHSAAGAWEAAPEAKAWLAGAPAIALGKQDDPQDAEHDYETDPDRVDEAVLALLVQGLHDGSRAWKTFDWDALDRLHAKGLISNPASRAKSVVFTEAGLEAALRSHRLLFAKRRL
;
A
#
# COMPACT_ATOMS: atom_id res chain seq x y z
N MET A 1 7.74 18.52 -70.19
CA MET A 1 8.30 18.94 -68.89
C MET A 1 7.17 19.33 -67.96
N ALA A 2 6.90 18.55 -66.91
CA ALA A 2 5.99 18.96 -65.82
C ALA A 2 6.32 18.16 -64.55
N ARG A 3 6.46 18.90 -63.45
CA ARG A 3 6.75 18.49 -62.07
C ARG A 3 5.67 17.57 -61.50
N LYS A 4 6.03 16.68 -60.57
CA LYS A 4 5.17 16.35 -59.42
C LYS A 4 5.99 16.11 -58.14
N ALA A 5 5.44 16.65 -57.06
CA ALA A 5 6.07 16.92 -55.78
C ALA A 5 6.27 15.65 -54.93
N LYS A 6 7.35 15.64 -54.14
CA LYS A 6 7.58 14.70 -53.05
C LYS A 6 6.76 15.14 -51.83
N THR A 7 5.78 14.33 -51.44
CA THR A 7 5.02 14.52 -50.20
C THR A 7 5.67 13.69 -49.08
N LYS A 8 6.31 14.36 -48.12
CA LYS A 8 6.75 13.78 -46.85
C LYS A 8 5.53 13.41 -46.02
N ARG A 9 5.32 12.11 -45.75
CA ARG A 9 4.35 11.65 -44.74
C ARG A 9 5.10 11.51 -43.41
N LYS A 10 4.83 12.43 -42.48
CA LYS A 10 5.22 12.34 -41.06
C LYS A 10 4.60 11.07 -40.48
N GLY A 11 5.43 10.16 -39.97
CA GLY A 11 4.99 9.04 -39.14
C GLY A 11 4.41 9.61 -37.84
N ALA A 12 3.14 9.31 -37.61
CA ALA A 12 2.41 9.67 -36.41
C ALA A 12 3.10 9.06 -35.19
N GLY A 13 3.34 9.89 -34.18
CA GLY A 13 3.87 9.48 -32.89
C GLY A 13 3.04 8.37 -32.26
N ARG A 14 3.74 7.38 -31.70
CA ARG A 14 3.21 6.45 -30.70
C ARG A 14 2.63 7.29 -29.56
N ARG A 15 1.31 7.42 -29.53
CA ARG A 15 0.58 7.84 -28.33
C ARG A 15 0.85 6.81 -27.24
N ALA A 16 1.32 7.29 -26.09
CA ALA A 16 1.37 6.55 -24.85
C ALA A 16 0.03 5.83 -24.63
N LYS A 17 0.08 4.50 -24.49
CA LYS A 17 -1.05 3.74 -23.99
C LYS A 17 -1.16 4.07 -22.50
N GLY A 18 -2.21 4.82 -22.16
CA GLY A 18 -2.60 5.03 -20.78
C GLY A 18 -2.92 3.69 -20.12
N ALA A 19 -2.37 3.52 -18.93
CA ALA A 19 -2.83 2.69 -17.82
C ALA A 19 -3.95 1.68 -18.17
N ALA A 20 -3.53 0.51 -18.65
CA ALA A 20 -4.18 -0.68 -18.13
C ALA A 20 -3.82 -0.69 -16.64
N ARG A 21 -4.81 -0.53 -15.78
CA ARG A 21 -4.66 -0.67 -14.34
C ARG A 21 -4.12 -2.09 -14.14
N ALA A 22 -2.80 -2.21 -13.97
CA ALA A 22 -2.18 -3.48 -13.63
C ALA A 22 -2.94 -3.98 -12.40
N LEU A 23 -3.39 -5.23 -12.43
CA LEU A 23 -3.83 -5.87 -11.22
C LEU A 23 -2.66 -5.74 -10.22
N PRO A 24 -2.91 -5.57 -8.91
CA PRO A 24 -1.86 -5.48 -7.90
C PRO A 24 -1.08 -6.80 -7.71
N VAL A 25 -1.20 -7.73 -8.66
CA VAL A 25 -0.73 -9.11 -8.66
C VAL A 25 -0.30 -9.40 -10.10
N SER A 26 0.90 -9.95 -10.30
CA SER A 26 1.37 -10.33 -11.64
C SER A 26 0.52 -11.44 -12.25
N GLU A 27 0.57 -11.58 -13.58
CA GLU A 27 -0.07 -12.71 -14.28
C GLU A 27 0.48 -14.05 -13.78
N SER A 28 1.79 -14.12 -13.50
CA SER A 28 2.42 -15.30 -12.89
C SER A 28 1.89 -15.63 -11.50
N ASP A 29 1.69 -14.64 -10.62
CA ASP A 29 1.10 -14.87 -9.30
C ASP A 29 -0.38 -15.27 -9.40
N LEU A 30 -1.11 -14.71 -10.37
CA LEU A 30 -2.51 -15.09 -10.61
C LEU A 30 -2.60 -16.54 -11.10
N ASP A 31 -1.73 -16.95 -12.02
CA ASP A 31 -1.63 -18.32 -12.51
C ASP A 31 -1.19 -19.28 -11.41
N ALA A 32 -0.24 -18.89 -10.56
CA ALA A 32 0.17 -19.67 -9.39
C ALA A 32 -0.97 -19.81 -8.37
N LEU A 33 -1.73 -18.74 -8.13
CA LEU A 33 -2.91 -18.78 -7.26
C LEU A 33 -4.01 -19.68 -7.82
N LEU A 34 -4.29 -19.60 -9.12
CA LEU A 34 -5.24 -20.49 -9.80
C LEU A 34 -4.77 -21.94 -9.73
N SER A 35 -3.48 -22.19 -9.93
CA SER A 35 -2.90 -23.53 -9.84
C SER A 35 -2.97 -24.09 -8.42
N SER A 36 -2.67 -23.28 -7.40
CA SER A 36 -2.82 -23.63 -5.98
C SER A 36 -4.28 -23.95 -5.64
N PHE A 37 -5.22 -23.15 -6.14
CA PHE A 37 -6.65 -23.39 -5.96
C PHE A 37 -7.15 -24.65 -6.66
N LEU A 38 -6.68 -24.92 -7.89
CA LEU A 38 -7.03 -26.15 -8.62
C LEU A 38 -6.48 -27.39 -7.92
N ARG A 39 -5.24 -27.33 -7.43
CA ARG A 39 -4.63 -28.42 -6.66
C ARG A 39 -5.41 -28.71 -5.38
N MET A 40 -5.88 -27.69 -4.68
CA MET A 40 -6.75 -27.84 -3.51
C MET A 40 -8.11 -28.48 -3.83
N LEU A 41 -8.60 -28.38 -5.07
CA LEU A 41 -9.87 -28.98 -5.51
C LEU A 41 -9.73 -30.42 -6.04
N GLU A 42 -8.51 -30.86 -6.33
CA GLU A 42 -8.24 -32.24 -6.74
C GLU A 42 -8.23 -33.12 -5.47
N GLU A 43 -9.21 -34.02 -5.34
CA GLU A 43 -9.41 -34.93 -4.17
C GLU A 43 -8.24 -35.91 -3.91
N ASP A 44 -7.18 -35.85 -4.73
CA ASP A 44 -5.99 -36.71 -4.67
C ASP A 44 -4.72 -35.98 -4.18
N ASP A 45 -4.79 -34.73 -3.69
CA ASP A 45 -3.61 -34.09 -3.09
C ASP A 45 -3.24 -34.81 -1.79
N GLU A 46 -2.09 -35.48 -1.78
CA GLU A 46 -1.45 -36.08 -0.60
C GLU A 46 -0.93 -34.98 0.36
N GLY A 47 -1.75 -33.96 0.64
CA GLY A 47 -1.49 -32.98 1.69
C GLY A 47 -1.49 -33.66 3.05
N ASP A 48 -0.65 -33.18 3.97
CA ASP A 48 -0.67 -33.66 5.35
C ASP A 48 -1.95 -33.12 6.02
N GLU A 49 -3.01 -33.93 6.01
CA GLU A 49 -4.32 -33.62 6.63
C GLU A 49 -4.16 -33.11 8.07
N ALA A 50 -3.16 -33.60 8.81
CA ALA A 50 -2.88 -33.13 10.16
C ALA A 50 -2.29 -31.71 10.18
N LEU A 51 -1.48 -31.35 9.18
CA LEU A 51 -0.96 -29.98 9.01
C LEU A 51 -2.07 -29.01 8.59
N ASP A 52 -2.99 -29.41 7.73
CA ASP A 52 -4.12 -28.56 7.32
C ASP A 52 -5.04 -28.26 8.52
N LEU A 53 -5.40 -29.28 9.30
CA LEU A 53 -6.17 -29.10 10.54
C LEU A 53 -5.41 -28.25 11.57
N ALA A 54 -4.09 -28.43 11.68
CA ALA A 54 -3.26 -27.57 12.53
C ALA A 54 -3.27 -26.11 12.05
N GLN A 55 -3.26 -25.88 10.74
CA GLN A 55 -3.28 -24.55 10.15
C GLN A 55 -4.62 -23.84 10.36
N GLU A 56 -5.76 -24.55 10.22
CA GLU A 56 -7.08 -24.03 10.60
C GLU A 56 -7.09 -23.60 12.07
N LYS A 57 -6.57 -24.46 12.95
CA LYS A 57 -6.47 -24.20 14.38
C LYS A 57 -5.55 -23.01 14.70
N ALA A 58 -4.47 -22.83 13.95
CA ALA A 58 -3.59 -21.68 14.08
C ALA A 58 -4.29 -20.37 13.66
N PHE A 59 -5.18 -20.41 12.65
CA PHE A 59 -5.99 -19.24 12.32
C PHE A 59 -7.00 -18.89 13.41
N GLU A 60 -7.65 -19.88 14.02
CA GLU A 60 -8.47 -19.64 15.23
C GLU A 60 -7.62 -18.98 16.33
N ALA A 61 -6.39 -19.45 16.53
CA ALA A 61 -5.47 -18.88 17.51
C ALA A 61 -5.08 -17.42 17.21
N MET A 62 -4.99 -17.01 15.94
CA MET A 62 -4.69 -15.62 15.59
C MET A 62 -5.85 -14.65 15.85
N GLU A 63 -7.07 -15.11 15.64
CA GLU A 63 -8.31 -14.33 15.81
C GLU A 63 -8.76 -14.28 17.29
N ALA A 64 -8.26 -15.17 18.14
CA ALA A 64 -8.69 -15.26 19.53
C ALA A 64 -8.33 -14.00 20.34
N PRO A 65 -9.29 -13.45 21.12
CA PRO A 65 -9.15 -12.13 21.73
C PRO A 65 -8.18 -12.10 22.92
N ARG A 66 -8.04 -13.22 23.65
CA ARG A 66 -7.25 -13.31 24.89
C ARG A 66 -5.96 -14.09 24.67
N ALA A 67 -4.85 -13.60 25.24
CA ALA A 67 -3.54 -14.25 25.17
C ALA A 67 -3.57 -15.73 25.58
N GLU A 68 -4.24 -16.06 26.70
CA GLU A 68 -4.36 -17.43 27.20
C GLU A 68 -5.02 -18.37 26.19
N GLU A 69 -6.04 -17.89 25.49
CA GLU A 69 -6.77 -18.63 24.46
C GLU A 69 -5.92 -18.80 23.19
N ARG A 70 -5.23 -17.74 22.76
CA ARG A 70 -4.28 -17.81 21.63
C ARG A 70 -3.20 -18.86 21.88
N ILE A 71 -2.60 -18.86 23.08
CA ILE A 71 -1.58 -19.84 23.48
C ILE A 71 -2.15 -21.26 23.50
N ALA A 72 -3.35 -21.46 24.06
CA ALA A 72 -3.98 -22.78 24.14
C ALA A 72 -4.25 -23.34 22.73
N LEU A 73 -4.88 -22.55 21.86
CA LEU A 73 -5.19 -22.94 20.49
C LEU A 73 -3.92 -23.19 19.67
N ALA A 74 -2.88 -22.37 19.81
CA ALA A 74 -1.59 -22.60 19.15
C ALA A 74 -0.93 -23.91 19.62
N ARG A 75 -1.04 -24.26 20.90
CA ARG A 75 -0.54 -25.55 21.41
C ARG A 75 -1.37 -26.73 20.92
N GLU A 76 -2.68 -26.57 20.78
CA GLU A 76 -3.54 -27.57 20.15
C GLU A 76 -3.16 -27.79 18.67
N ALA A 77 -2.89 -26.71 17.93
CA ALA A 77 -2.39 -26.79 16.55
C ALA A 77 -1.07 -27.59 16.48
N LEU A 78 -0.11 -27.29 17.35
CA LEU A 78 1.17 -28.02 17.41
C LEU A 78 1.03 -29.49 17.84
N ALA A 79 -0.03 -29.83 18.57
CA ALA A 79 -0.34 -31.22 18.91
C ALA A 79 -0.92 -32.00 17.73
N LEU A 80 -1.61 -31.31 16.80
CA LEU A 80 -2.07 -31.89 15.53
C LEU A 80 -0.89 -32.08 14.56
N SER A 81 -0.10 -31.04 14.35
CA SER A 81 1.13 -31.12 13.56
C SER A 81 2.23 -30.20 14.10
N PRO A 82 3.43 -30.74 14.41
CA PRO A 82 4.56 -29.92 14.83
C PRO A 82 5.13 -29.06 13.70
N LEU A 83 4.65 -29.24 12.46
CA LEU A 83 5.04 -28.49 11.27
C LEU A 83 4.23 -27.20 11.06
N CYS A 84 3.25 -26.92 11.93
CA CYS A 84 2.44 -25.71 11.84
C CYS A 84 3.25 -24.45 12.19
N SER A 85 3.85 -23.83 11.17
CA SER A 85 4.68 -22.61 11.28
C SER A 85 3.95 -21.47 12.00
N ASP A 86 2.70 -21.22 11.63
CA ASP A 86 1.91 -20.12 12.18
C ASP A 86 1.59 -20.27 13.68
N ALA A 87 1.48 -21.51 14.18
CA ALA A 87 1.28 -21.74 15.60
C ALA A 87 2.49 -21.25 16.42
N TYR A 88 3.72 -21.42 15.92
CA TYR A 88 4.91 -20.85 16.55
C TYR A 88 4.91 -19.31 16.49
N LEU A 89 4.38 -18.69 15.42
CA LEU A 89 4.25 -17.23 15.35
C LEU A 89 3.30 -16.68 16.42
N VAL A 90 2.19 -17.38 16.65
CA VAL A 90 1.26 -17.02 17.74
C VAL A 90 1.97 -17.10 19.08
N LEU A 91 2.68 -18.20 19.37
CA LEU A 91 3.43 -18.34 20.64
C LEU A 91 4.51 -17.26 20.80
N ALA A 92 5.23 -16.91 19.72
CA ALA A 92 6.26 -15.89 19.75
C ALA A 92 5.68 -14.50 20.09
N ARG A 93 4.50 -14.16 19.57
CA ARG A 93 3.82 -12.87 19.83
C ARG A 93 3.33 -12.74 21.27
N GLU A 94 2.98 -13.85 21.91
CA GLU A 94 2.51 -13.86 23.31
C GLU A 94 3.64 -13.94 24.34
N THR A 95 4.88 -14.11 23.87
CA THR A 95 6.06 -14.21 24.73
C THR A 95 6.61 -12.83 25.07
N ALA A 96 6.91 -12.59 26.35
CA ALA A 96 7.48 -11.32 26.81
C ALA A 96 9.01 -11.24 26.64
N ASP A 97 9.71 -12.38 26.59
CA ASP A 97 11.15 -12.44 26.36
C ASP A 97 11.47 -12.39 24.86
N ALA A 98 12.18 -11.35 24.44
CA ALA A 98 12.50 -11.14 23.04
C ALA A 98 13.42 -12.22 22.44
N ASN A 99 14.30 -12.85 23.25
CA ASN A 99 15.14 -13.94 22.78
C ASN A 99 14.34 -15.24 22.63
N GLU A 100 13.41 -15.51 23.56
CA GLU A 100 12.50 -16.65 23.43
C GLU A 100 11.60 -16.48 22.19
N ALA A 101 11.07 -15.28 21.97
CA ALA A 101 10.32 -14.96 20.76
C ALA A 101 11.18 -15.17 19.50
N LEU A 102 12.45 -14.75 19.51
CA LEU A 102 13.37 -14.96 18.38
C LEU A 102 13.57 -16.46 18.06
N GLU A 103 13.75 -17.30 19.07
CA GLU A 103 13.88 -18.75 18.87
C GLU A 103 12.59 -19.39 18.34
N LEU A 104 11.42 -18.92 18.80
CA LEU A 104 10.13 -19.34 18.23
C LEU A 104 9.96 -18.91 16.77
N TYR A 105 10.40 -17.71 16.39
CA TYR A 105 10.39 -17.27 14.99
C TYR A 105 11.36 -18.09 14.13
N ARG A 106 12.56 -18.42 14.62
CA ARG A 106 13.49 -19.33 13.95
C ARG A 106 12.88 -20.70 13.75
N ARG A 107 12.19 -21.22 14.78
CA ARG A 107 11.49 -22.50 14.69
C ARG A 107 10.37 -22.46 13.67
N ALA A 108 9.56 -21.39 13.64
CA ALA A 108 8.50 -21.20 12.66
C ALA A 108 9.03 -21.28 11.22
N VAL A 109 10.11 -20.55 10.93
CA VAL A 109 10.77 -20.58 9.60
C VAL A 109 11.31 -21.98 9.28
N ALA A 110 11.94 -22.64 10.24
CA ALA A 110 12.50 -23.97 10.03
C ALA A 110 11.42 -25.01 9.71
N VAL A 111 10.34 -25.06 10.48
CA VAL A 111 9.27 -26.03 10.23
C VAL A 111 8.45 -25.70 8.99
N GLY A 112 8.29 -24.41 8.67
CA GLY A 112 7.67 -23.98 7.42
C GLY A 112 8.49 -24.40 6.20
N ALA A 113 9.82 -24.36 6.29
CA ALA A 113 10.69 -24.87 5.23
C ALA A 113 10.63 -26.41 5.11
N GLU A 114 10.57 -27.10 6.25
CA GLU A 114 10.42 -28.56 6.30
C GLU A 114 9.09 -29.00 5.66
N ALA A 115 7.98 -28.32 5.96
CA ALA A 115 6.66 -28.60 5.40
C ALA A 115 6.59 -28.39 3.87
N LEU A 116 7.33 -27.41 3.34
CA LEU A 116 7.37 -27.13 1.90
C LEU A 116 8.28 -28.08 1.11
N GLY A 117 9.29 -28.65 1.77
CA GLY A 117 10.34 -29.44 1.13
C GLY A 117 11.35 -28.59 0.33
N GLU A 118 12.54 -29.15 0.11
CA GLU A 118 13.68 -28.41 -0.48
C GLU A 118 13.42 -27.94 -1.92
N ASN A 119 12.66 -28.71 -2.70
CA ASN A 119 12.40 -28.41 -4.11
C ASN A 119 11.55 -27.14 -4.30
N ALA A 120 10.62 -26.85 -3.38
CA ALA A 120 9.76 -25.67 -3.46
C ALA A 120 10.56 -24.36 -3.55
N PHE A 121 11.71 -24.28 -2.86
CA PHE A 121 12.57 -23.08 -2.85
C PHE A 121 13.30 -22.81 -4.18
N GLN A 122 13.29 -23.78 -5.09
CA GLN A 122 13.84 -23.69 -6.43
C GLN A 122 12.73 -23.60 -7.46
N ASP A 123 11.77 -24.53 -7.42
CA ASP A 123 10.72 -24.70 -8.42
C ASP A 123 9.68 -23.58 -8.36
N ASP A 124 9.33 -23.14 -7.16
CA ASP A 124 8.29 -22.14 -6.92
C ASP A 124 8.84 -20.73 -6.67
N ALA A 125 10.17 -20.57 -6.71
CA ALA A 125 10.82 -19.29 -6.45
C ALA A 125 10.34 -18.20 -7.42
N GLY A 126 9.84 -17.11 -6.85
CA GLY A 126 9.24 -16.02 -7.63
C GLY A 126 7.70 -16.01 -7.55
N SER A 127 7.08 -17.09 -7.07
CA SER A 127 5.62 -17.26 -7.02
C SER A 127 5.10 -17.62 -5.62
N PHE A 128 5.94 -17.46 -4.58
CA PHE A 128 5.57 -17.80 -3.20
C PHE A 128 4.36 -17.01 -2.66
N TRP A 129 3.97 -15.91 -3.30
CA TRP A 129 2.77 -15.18 -2.90
C TRP A 129 1.49 -15.76 -3.49
N GLY A 130 1.52 -16.16 -4.76
CA GLY A 130 0.40 -16.83 -5.43
C GLY A 130 0.08 -18.19 -4.82
N LEU A 131 1.09 -18.92 -4.37
CA LEU A 131 0.93 -20.24 -3.74
C LEU A 131 0.47 -20.12 -2.28
N LEU A 132 -0.68 -20.70 -1.94
CA LEU A 132 -1.24 -20.58 -0.59
C LEU A 132 -0.39 -21.29 0.46
N GLN A 133 0.16 -22.45 0.11
CA GLN A 133 0.94 -23.30 1.00
C GLN A 133 2.27 -22.66 1.45
N THR A 134 2.83 -21.73 0.68
CA THR A 134 4.09 -21.03 1.01
C THR A 134 3.88 -19.82 1.93
N ARG A 135 2.64 -19.37 2.12
CA ARG A 135 2.35 -18.15 2.90
C ARG A 135 2.68 -18.25 4.40
N PRO A 136 2.43 -19.38 5.11
CA PRO A 136 2.87 -19.53 6.50
C PRO A 136 4.38 -19.33 6.66
N TYR A 137 5.18 -19.87 5.73
CA TYR A 137 6.62 -19.69 5.70
C TYR A 137 7.01 -18.22 5.43
N MET A 138 6.38 -17.56 4.46
CA MET A 138 6.65 -16.15 4.15
C MET A 138 6.28 -15.21 5.30
N ARG A 139 5.19 -15.49 6.03
CA ARG A 139 4.85 -14.77 7.28
C ARG A 139 5.91 -14.98 8.34
N ALA A 140 6.33 -16.22 8.57
CA ALA A 140 7.33 -16.53 9.59
C ALA A 140 8.68 -15.87 9.31
N ARG A 141 9.11 -15.88 8.04
CA ARG A 141 10.35 -15.24 7.62
C ARG A 141 10.30 -13.72 7.80
N HIS A 142 9.15 -13.11 7.55
CA HIS A 142 8.96 -11.68 7.80
C HIS A 142 9.14 -11.34 9.29
N GLU A 143 8.44 -12.05 10.17
CA GLU A 143 8.49 -11.80 11.61
C GLU A 143 9.89 -12.06 12.19
N LEU A 144 10.57 -13.11 11.71
CA LEU A 144 11.96 -13.37 12.06
C LEU A 144 12.87 -12.21 11.66
N ALA A 145 12.76 -11.72 10.42
CA ALA A 145 13.60 -10.61 9.94
C ALA A 145 13.39 -9.34 10.78
N LEU A 146 12.14 -9.03 11.14
CA LEU A 146 11.81 -7.90 12.01
C LEU A 146 12.37 -8.07 13.43
N ALA A 147 12.26 -9.27 14.00
CA ALA A 147 12.81 -9.58 15.34
C ALA A 147 14.34 -9.46 15.36
N LEU A 148 15.01 -10.04 14.35
CA LEU A 148 16.47 -9.93 14.17
C LEU A 148 16.92 -8.47 14.06
N TRP A 149 16.21 -7.66 13.27
CA TRP A 149 16.49 -6.23 13.13
C TRP A 149 16.41 -5.50 14.48
N ARG A 150 15.32 -5.71 15.23
CA ARG A 150 15.09 -5.10 16.56
C ARG A 150 16.15 -5.51 17.58
N LEU A 151 16.62 -6.76 17.53
CA LEU A 151 17.65 -7.29 18.42
C LEU A 151 19.08 -6.95 17.98
N GLY A 152 19.24 -6.24 16.87
CA GLY A 152 20.54 -5.79 16.38
C GLY A 152 21.31 -6.83 15.55
N HIS A 153 20.68 -7.95 15.19
CA HIS A 153 21.22 -8.94 14.25
C HIS A 153 21.04 -8.48 12.80
N ARG A 154 21.69 -7.34 12.47
CA ARG A 154 21.42 -6.56 11.24
C ARG A 154 21.67 -7.34 9.95
N ASP A 155 22.80 -8.03 9.87
CA ASP A 155 23.18 -8.75 8.64
C ASP A 155 22.27 -9.96 8.38
N GLU A 156 21.85 -10.66 9.43
CA GLU A 156 20.91 -11.78 9.36
C GLU A 156 19.53 -11.30 8.89
N ALA A 157 19.03 -10.18 9.44
CA ALA A 157 17.78 -9.57 8.99
C ALA A 157 17.83 -9.19 7.50
N VAL A 158 18.91 -8.54 7.06
CA VAL A 158 19.10 -8.17 5.64
C VAL A 158 19.12 -9.40 4.73
N ALA A 159 19.76 -10.49 5.15
CA ALA A 159 19.76 -11.74 4.39
C ALA A 159 18.33 -12.31 4.24
N HIS A 160 17.50 -12.24 5.28
CA HIS A 160 16.10 -12.63 5.20
C HIS A 160 15.31 -11.75 4.23
N TYR A 161 15.50 -10.43 4.25
CA TYR A 161 14.82 -9.52 3.31
C TYR A 161 15.17 -9.84 1.85
N TYR A 162 16.45 -10.06 1.53
CA TYR A 162 16.85 -10.46 0.17
C TYR A 162 16.23 -11.78 -0.26
N GLU A 163 16.20 -12.77 0.62
CA GLU A 163 15.59 -14.05 0.30
C GLU A 163 14.08 -13.93 0.10
N MET A 164 13.39 -13.10 0.88
CA MET A 164 11.97 -12.82 0.65
C MET A 164 11.73 -12.16 -0.71
N LEU A 165 12.56 -11.21 -1.13
CA LEU A 165 12.47 -10.58 -2.46
C LEU A 165 12.91 -11.51 -3.62
N ARG A 166 13.65 -12.59 -3.33
CA ARG A 166 13.94 -13.64 -4.31
C ARG A 166 12.73 -14.55 -4.50
N LEU A 167 12.09 -14.95 -3.39
CA LEU A 167 10.92 -15.83 -3.38
C LEU A 167 9.65 -15.13 -3.85
N ASN A 168 9.53 -13.83 -3.57
CA ASN A 168 8.44 -12.96 -3.98
C ASN A 168 9.00 -11.62 -4.50
N PRO A 169 9.34 -11.53 -5.80
CA PRO A 169 9.89 -10.32 -6.41
C PRO A 169 8.87 -9.19 -6.53
N ASP A 170 7.56 -9.49 -6.63
CA ASP A 170 6.47 -8.50 -6.67
C ASP A 170 6.26 -7.82 -5.32
N ASP A 171 6.85 -8.38 -4.26
CA ASP A 171 6.98 -7.77 -2.95
C ASP A 171 5.64 -7.32 -2.34
N ASN A 172 4.66 -8.21 -2.36
CA ASN A 172 3.33 -7.94 -1.81
C ASN A 172 3.36 -7.70 -0.29
N GLN A 173 4.44 -8.10 0.40
CA GLN A 173 4.65 -7.88 1.83
C GLN A 173 5.37 -6.56 2.16
N GLY A 174 5.82 -5.80 1.15
CA GLY A 174 6.49 -4.51 1.34
C GLY A 174 7.91 -4.60 1.92
N ILE A 175 8.60 -5.71 1.72
CA ILE A 175 9.97 -5.97 2.16
C ILE A 175 10.97 -5.01 1.53
N ARG A 176 10.73 -4.49 0.33
CA ARG A 176 11.65 -3.54 -0.31
C ARG A 176 11.81 -2.26 0.50
N TYR A 177 10.77 -1.82 1.22
CA TYR A 177 10.82 -0.64 2.09
C TYR A 177 11.69 -0.89 3.33
N LEU A 178 11.53 -2.06 3.97
CA LEU A 178 12.38 -2.46 5.10
C LEU A 178 13.84 -2.63 4.68
N LEU A 179 14.06 -3.20 3.50
CA LEU A 179 15.41 -3.44 2.99
C LEU A 179 16.11 -2.14 2.61
N ILE A 180 15.46 -1.20 1.91
CA ILE A 180 16.11 0.06 1.54
C ILE A 180 16.50 0.88 2.79
N ASP A 181 15.63 0.91 3.81
CA ASP A 181 15.93 1.55 5.09
C ASP A 181 17.14 0.89 5.77
N ALA A 182 17.15 -0.45 5.81
CA ALA A 182 18.22 -1.21 6.41
C ALA A 182 19.58 -1.01 5.70
N LEU A 183 19.59 -1.04 4.37
CA LEU A 183 20.80 -0.83 3.58
C LEU A 183 21.35 0.59 3.77
N LEU A 184 20.47 1.59 3.83
CA LEU A 184 20.89 2.96 4.12
C LEU A 184 21.38 3.09 5.57
N GLU A 185 20.68 2.57 6.58
CA GLU A 185 21.14 2.62 7.98
C GLU A 185 22.54 1.98 8.15
N LEU A 186 22.83 0.90 7.42
CA LEU A 186 24.10 0.19 7.46
C LEU A 186 25.21 0.79 6.57
N GLY A 187 24.92 1.84 5.79
CA GLY A 187 25.90 2.43 4.87
C GLY A 187 26.30 1.48 3.74
N ARG A 188 25.34 0.75 3.18
CA ARG A 188 25.53 -0.15 2.04
C ARG A 188 25.03 0.53 0.75
N GLU A 189 25.70 1.60 0.35
CA GLU A 189 25.21 2.47 -0.76
C GLU A 189 25.18 1.78 -2.13
N ALA A 190 26.02 0.77 -2.36
CA ALA A 190 26.00 0.01 -3.60
C ALA A 190 24.74 -0.88 -3.68
N ASP A 191 24.42 -1.56 -2.59
CA ASP A 191 23.26 -2.43 -2.48
C ASP A 191 21.95 -1.63 -2.52
N ALA A 192 21.92 -0.48 -1.84
CA ALA A 192 20.77 0.42 -1.86
C ALA A 192 20.46 0.93 -3.27
N ASP A 193 21.49 1.26 -4.04
CA ASP A 193 21.36 1.72 -5.44
C ASP A 193 20.82 0.61 -6.35
N ALA A 194 21.39 -0.59 -6.25
CA ALA A 194 20.91 -1.74 -7.01
C ALA A 194 19.43 -2.06 -6.69
N LEU A 195 19.03 -1.90 -5.43
CA LEU A 195 17.64 -2.06 -5.03
C LEU A 195 16.75 -0.95 -5.61
N LEU A 196 17.19 0.32 -5.55
CA LEU A 196 16.50 1.47 -6.16
C LEU A 196 16.28 1.29 -7.67
N GLU A 197 17.28 0.77 -8.37
CA GLU A 197 17.21 0.44 -9.80
C GLU A 197 16.23 -0.72 -10.06
N ARG A 198 16.23 -1.76 -9.22
CA ARG A 198 15.34 -2.92 -9.39
C ARG A 198 13.85 -2.54 -9.32
N TYR A 199 13.48 -1.58 -8.47
CA TYR A 199 12.10 -1.10 -8.36
C TYR A 199 11.98 0.38 -8.77
N GLU A 200 12.57 0.76 -9.92
CA GLU A 200 12.59 2.16 -10.39
C GLU A 200 11.20 2.78 -10.63
N ASP A 201 10.18 1.94 -10.82
CA ASP A 201 8.79 2.35 -11.04
C ASP A 201 8.02 2.66 -9.74
N ASP A 202 8.64 2.46 -8.57
CA ASP A 202 8.01 2.79 -7.29
C ASP A 202 7.89 4.31 -7.10
N ALA A 203 6.66 4.79 -7.08
CA ALA A 203 6.32 6.20 -7.00
C ALA A 203 6.10 6.71 -5.56
N SER A 204 6.34 5.89 -4.54
CA SER A 204 6.12 6.26 -3.14
C SER A 204 7.09 7.34 -2.67
N ALA A 205 6.69 8.05 -1.62
CA ALA A 205 7.61 8.92 -0.87
C ALA A 205 8.83 8.14 -0.39
N HIS A 206 8.61 6.89 0.04
CA HIS A 206 9.66 6.03 0.58
C HIS A 206 10.81 5.86 -0.41
N TRP A 207 10.50 5.63 -1.68
CA TRP A 207 11.49 5.47 -2.73
C TRP A 207 12.19 6.79 -3.06
N ALA A 208 11.42 7.86 -3.28
CA ALA A 208 11.96 9.15 -3.68
C ALA A 208 12.87 9.76 -2.62
N TRP A 209 12.48 9.68 -1.35
CA TRP A 209 13.28 10.20 -0.24
C TRP A 209 14.50 9.33 0.07
N SER A 210 14.41 8.00 -0.06
CA SER A 210 15.58 7.11 0.04
C SER A 210 16.62 7.40 -1.04
N ALA A 211 16.17 7.63 -2.28
CA ALA A 211 17.04 8.02 -3.39
C ALA A 211 17.72 9.39 -3.16
N ALA A 212 17.00 10.35 -2.54
CA ALA A 212 17.58 11.63 -2.16
C ALA A 212 18.68 11.49 -1.10
N LEU A 213 18.45 10.68 -0.05
CA LEU A 213 19.46 10.39 0.97
C LEU A 213 20.70 9.71 0.37
N LEU A 214 20.49 8.70 -0.48
CA LEU A 214 21.59 8.00 -1.17
C LEU A 214 22.41 8.95 -2.05
N ALA A 215 21.74 9.79 -2.85
CA ALA A 215 22.41 10.76 -3.72
C ALA A 215 23.26 11.75 -2.92
N PHE A 216 22.78 12.19 -1.75
CA PHE A 216 23.55 13.02 -0.84
C PHE A 216 24.75 12.26 -0.27
N ARG A 217 24.59 11.03 0.22
CA ARG A 217 25.72 10.25 0.75
C ARG A 217 26.84 10.03 -0.25
N ARG A 218 26.49 9.83 -1.52
CA ARG A 218 27.46 9.61 -2.61
C ARG A 218 28.20 10.87 -3.03
N SER A 219 27.57 12.04 -2.97
CA SER A 219 28.08 13.25 -3.63
C SER A 219 28.02 14.54 -2.81
N GLY A 220 27.61 14.45 -1.55
CA GLY A 220 27.32 15.57 -0.67
C GLY A 220 26.21 16.47 -1.21
N ASN A 221 26.25 17.75 -0.81
CA ASN A 221 25.37 18.78 -1.34
C ASN A 221 25.75 19.12 -2.79
N SER A 222 25.30 18.29 -3.72
CA SER A 222 25.57 18.41 -5.16
C SER A 222 24.31 18.77 -5.95
N ALA A 223 24.47 19.17 -7.21
CA ALA A 223 23.34 19.38 -8.11
C ALA A 223 22.49 18.11 -8.28
N ALA A 224 23.11 16.92 -8.24
CA ALA A 224 22.41 15.65 -8.36
C ALA A 224 21.58 15.36 -7.10
N ALA A 225 22.16 15.51 -5.90
CA ALA A 225 21.46 15.33 -4.63
C ALA A 225 20.30 16.34 -4.48
N ASN A 226 20.53 17.61 -4.83
CA ASN A 226 19.48 18.64 -4.78
C ASN A 226 18.34 18.37 -5.77
N LYS A 227 18.65 17.80 -6.95
CA LYS A 227 17.62 17.38 -7.91
C LYS A 227 16.81 16.19 -7.39
N ALA A 228 17.46 15.21 -6.76
CA ALA A 228 16.78 14.08 -6.14
C ALA A 228 15.89 14.54 -4.98
N LEU A 229 16.38 15.45 -4.14
CA LEU A 229 15.60 16.05 -3.06
C LEU A 229 14.38 16.82 -3.57
N ALA A 230 14.52 17.60 -4.65
CA ALA A 230 13.37 18.29 -5.25
C ALA A 230 12.28 17.31 -5.69
N ARG A 231 12.65 16.15 -6.25
CA ARG A 231 11.69 15.07 -6.59
C ARG A 231 11.07 14.44 -5.35
N ALA A 232 11.85 14.24 -4.29
CA ALA A 232 11.35 13.70 -3.03
C ALA A 232 10.31 14.63 -2.38
N VAL A 233 10.57 15.94 -2.38
CA VAL A 233 9.63 16.96 -1.89
C VAL A 233 8.36 17.01 -2.74
N GLU A 234 8.48 16.90 -4.07
CA GLU A 234 7.33 16.81 -4.97
C GLU A 234 6.49 15.55 -4.71
N ALA A 235 7.15 14.41 -4.44
CA ALA A 235 6.47 13.16 -4.11
C ALA A 235 5.74 13.26 -2.77
N ASN A 236 6.39 13.84 -1.75
CA ASN A 236 5.77 14.09 -0.46
C ASN A 236 6.47 15.21 0.31
N ARG A 237 5.79 16.35 0.45
CA ARG A 237 6.28 17.57 1.13
C ARG A 237 6.36 17.42 2.65
N HIS A 238 5.58 16.53 3.24
CA HIS A 238 5.41 16.45 4.71
C HIS A 238 6.62 15.82 5.41
N VAL A 239 7.32 14.90 4.74
CA VAL A 239 8.47 14.15 5.28
C VAL A 239 9.50 15.04 5.96
N ALA A 240 9.90 16.15 5.32
CA ALA A 240 10.96 17.00 5.83
C ALA A 240 10.67 17.58 7.22
N ALA A 241 9.41 17.94 7.50
CA ALA A 241 9.03 18.50 8.79
C ALA A 241 9.23 17.50 9.94
N TYR A 242 8.98 16.22 9.68
CA TYR A 242 9.18 15.14 10.66
C TYR A 242 10.66 14.77 10.81
N LEU A 243 11.40 14.61 9.70
CA LEU A 243 12.84 14.30 9.74
C LEU A 243 13.68 15.38 10.45
N LEU A 244 13.29 16.65 10.29
CA LEU A 244 13.96 17.79 10.93
C LEU A 244 13.45 18.07 12.35
N GLY A 245 12.47 17.32 12.84
CA GLY A 245 11.87 17.52 14.17
C GLY A 245 11.06 18.80 14.32
N ALA A 246 10.65 19.43 13.21
CA ALA A 246 9.74 20.59 13.22
C ALA A 246 8.30 20.17 13.58
N LYS A 247 7.91 18.95 13.22
CA LYS A 247 6.70 18.26 13.70
C LYS A 247 7.11 17.00 14.48
N PRO A 248 6.52 16.74 15.66
CA PRO A 248 6.75 15.48 16.35
C PRO A 248 6.06 14.33 15.62
N LEU A 249 6.66 13.15 15.60
CA LEU A 249 5.97 11.94 15.13
C LEU A 249 4.78 11.65 16.07
N PRO A 250 3.62 11.24 15.52
CA PRO A 250 2.47 10.88 16.34
C PRO A 250 2.79 9.65 17.21
N PRO A 251 2.19 9.54 18.41
CA PRO A 251 2.42 8.40 19.30
C PRO A 251 1.94 7.06 18.70
N THR A 252 0.99 7.13 17.77
CA THR A 252 0.46 6.00 17.02
C THR A 252 0.65 6.28 15.53
N LEU A 253 1.24 5.33 14.82
CA LEU A 253 1.40 5.46 13.37
C LEU A 253 0.04 5.41 12.66
N PRO A 254 -0.08 6.06 11.48
CA PRO A 254 -1.30 6.00 10.68
C PRO A 254 -1.69 4.56 10.33
N GLY A 255 -2.97 4.23 10.48
CA GLY A 255 -3.49 2.90 10.11
C GLY A 255 -3.67 2.71 8.60
N PHE A 256 -3.72 3.80 7.84
CA PHE A 256 -3.77 3.80 6.39
C PHE A 256 -2.75 4.82 5.87
N ILE A 257 -2.12 4.49 4.74
CA ILE A 257 -1.12 5.31 4.08
C ILE A 257 -1.68 5.76 2.73
N GLY A 258 -1.90 7.06 2.57
CA GLY A 258 -2.31 7.67 1.31
C GLY A 258 -1.13 8.23 0.53
N MET A 259 -1.01 7.91 -0.76
CA MET A 259 0.08 8.43 -1.59
C MET A 259 0.07 9.96 -1.64
N GLY A 260 1.21 10.56 -1.29
CA GLY A 260 1.47 11.99 -1.29
C GLY A 260 0.96 12.75 -0.06
N ASP A 261 0.15 12.12 0.81
CA ASP A 261 -0.44 12.80 1.97
C ASP A 261 0.49 12.79 3.19
N GLU A 262 0.06 13.44 4.27
CA GLU A 262 0.84 13.51 5.50
C GLU A 262 1.05 12.14 6.16
N SER A 263 0.13 11.18 6.00
CA SER A 263 0.25 9.84 6.58
C SER A 263 1.42 9.05 5.98
N GLU A 264 1.64 9.17 4.67
CA GLU A 264 2.81 8.61 4.00
C GLU A 264 4.10 9.31 4.46
N GLY A 265 4.04 10.63 4.64
CA GLY A 265 5.19 11.39 5.14
C GLY A 265 5.61 10.98 6.55
N VAL A 266 4.64 10.76 7.44
CA VAL A 266 4.84 10.23 8.80
C VAL A 266 5.41 8.81 8.75
N SER A 267 4.83 7.95 7.91
CA SER A 267 5.26 6.56 7.77
C SER A 267 6.73 6.46 7.39
N TYR A 268 7.15 7.17 6.34
CA TYR A 268 8.55 7.20 5.90
C TYR A 268 9.48 7.81 6.96
N ALA A 269 9.10 8.95 7.55
CA ALA A 269 9.95 9.61 8.55
C ALA A 269 10.16 8.73 9.80
N HIS A 270 9.18 7.90 10.16
CA HIS A 270 9.33 6.91 11.23
C HIS A 270 10.25 5.76 10.84
N SER A 271 10.00 5.11 9.70
CA SER A 271 10.73 3.91 9.28
C SER A 271 12.20 4.20 8.93
N ALA A 272 12.45 5.26 8.16
CA ALA A 272 13.79 5.63 7.71
C ALA A 272 14.59 6.45 8.74
N ALA A 273 14.05 6.68 9.96
CA ALA A 273 14.70 7.53 10.96
C ALA A 273 16.16 7.13 11.22
N GLY A 274 16.43 5.83 11.41
CA GLY A 274 17.78 5.31 11.65
C GLY A 274 18.75 5.60 10.50
N ALA A 275 18.28 5.50 9.25
CA ALA A 275 19.08 5.84 8.08
C ALA A 275 19.50 7.32 8.04
N TRP A 276 18.61 8.24 8.43
CA TRP A 276 18.92 9.67 8.52
C TRP A 276 19.76 10.02 9.76
N GLU A 277 19.57 9.34 10.90
CA GLU A 277 20.44 9.53 12.08
C GLU A 277 21.89 9.06 11.80
N ALA A 278 22.06 8.02 10.99
CA ALA A 278 23.36 7.57 10.52
C ALA A 278 24.01 8.52 9.50
N ALA A 279 23.38 9.66 9.17
CA ALA A 279 23.90 10.70 8.28
C ALA A 279 23.53 12.12 8.79
N PRO A 280 24.09 12.59 9.91
CA PRO A 280 23.73 13.89 10.49
C PRO A 280 24.01 15.06 9.53
N GLU A 281 25.00 14.94 8.65
CA GLU A 281 25.28 15.92 7.60
C GLU A 281 24.14 16.02 6.59
N ALA A 282 23.41 14.93 6.34
CA ALA A 282 22.25 14.91 5.46
C ALA A 282 21.08 15.71 6.06
N LYS A 283 20.88 15.63 7.37
CA LYS A 283 19.88 16.46 8.07
C LYS A 283 20.24 17.94 8.02
N ALA A 284 21.52 18.28 8.22
CA ALA A 284 21.99 19.66 8.10
C ALA A 284 21.82 20.20 6.67
N TRP A 285 22.12 19.38 5.66
CA TRP A 285 21.86 19.69 4.26
C TRP A 285 20.37 19.90 3.97
N LEU A 286 19.51 19.01 4.45
CA LEU A 286 18.06 19.07 4.28
C LEU A 286 17.49 20.38 4.85
N ALA A 287 17.93 20.79 6.05
CA ALA A 287 17.50 22.04 6.68
C ALA A 287 17.88 23.30 5.87
N GLY A 288 19.02 23.26 5.17
CA GLY A 288 19.50 24.35 4.32
C GLY A 288 19.00 24.30 2.87
N ALA A 289 18.26 23.26 2.47
CA ALA A 289 17.90 23.05 1.08
C ALA A 289 16.79 23.99 0.60
N PRO A 290 16.97 24.70 -0.54
CA PRO A 290 15.95 25.59 -1.09
C PRO A 290 14.60 24.92 -1.38
N ALA A 291 14.61 23.63 -1.74
CA ALA A 291 13.39 22.85 -1.99
C ALA A 291 12.47 22.80 -0.75
N ILE A 292 13.05 22.77 0.45
CA ILE A 292 12.30 22.79 1.71
C ILE A 292 11.75 24.19 2.03
N ALA A 293 12.51 25.24 1.69
CA ALA A 293 12.06 26.62 1.85
C ALA A 293 10.89 26.98 0.92
N LEU A 294 10.84 26.41 -0.29
CA LEU A 294 9.74 26.60 -1.24
C LEU A 294 8.46 25.84 -0.85
N GLY A 295 8.58 24.74 -0.09
CA GLY A 295 7.43 24.00 0.47
C GLY A 295 6.71 24.69 1.64
N LYS A 296 7.22 25.83 2.12
CA LYS A 296 6.53 26.69 3.10
C LYS A 296 5.46 27.60 2.50
N GLN A 297 5.08 27.42 1.23
CA GLN A 297 3.87 28.06 0.72
C GLN A 297 2.67 27.34 1.31
N ASP A 298 1.86 28.09 2.07
CA ASP A 298 0.63 27.65 2.72
C ASP A 298 -0.18 26.75 1.78
N ASP A 299 -0.29 25.46 2.11
CA ASP A 299 -1.20 24.57 1.39
C ASP A 299 -2.63 24.93 1.78
N PRO A 300 -3.56 25.08 0.84
CA PRO A 300 -4.99 25.13 1.16
C PRO A 300 -5.47 23.93 1.99
N GLN A 301 -4.75 22.79 1.97
CA GLN A 301 -5.07 21.60 2.78
C GLN A 301 -4.56 21.68 4.23
N ASP A 302 -3.53 22.50 4.50
CA ASP A 302 -2.98 22.73 5.85
C ASP A 302 -3.83 23.73 6.66
N ALA A 303 -4.84 24.34 6.03
CA ALA A 303 -5.92 25.01 6.74
C ALA A 303 -6.82 23.94 7.37
N GLU A 304 -6.63 23.73 8.68
CA GLU A 304 -7.71 23.30 9.57
C GLU A 304 -9.02 23.92 9.05
N HIS A 305 -9.96 23.10 8.60
CA HIS A 305 -11.14 23.55 7.86
C HIS A 305 -11.99 24.50 8.72
N ASP A 306 -11.71 25.80 8.67
CA ASP A 306 -12.61 26.89 9.06
C ASP A 306 -13.70 27.06 7.98
N TYR A 307 -14.34 25.96 7.63
CA TYR A 307 -15.55 26.03 6.85
C TYR A 307 -16.51 24.94 7.29
N GLU A 308 -17.72 25.37 7.65
CA GLU A 308 -18.84 24.48 7.84
C GLU A 308 -19.35 24.04 6.46
N THR A 309 -19.57 22.74 6.27
CA THR A 309 -20.16 22.24 5.03
C THR A 309 -21.65 22.60 5.01
N ASP A 310 -22.05 23.46 4.07
CA ASP A 310 -23.45 23.82 3.88
C ASP A 310 -24.21 22.63 3.21
N PRO A 311 -25.10 21.94 3.95
CA PRO A 311 -25.82 20.79 3.41
C PRO A 311 -26.76 21.16 2.26
N ASP A 312 -27.23 22.41 2.16
CA ASP A 312 -28.08 22.84 1.06
C ASP A 312 -27.31 22.93 -0.27
N ARG A 313 -26.04 23.35 -0.22
CA ARG A 313 -25.15 23.35 -1.40
C ARG A 313 -24.80 21.94 -1.85
N VAL A 314 -24.58 21.03 -0.90
CA VAL A 314 -24.36 19.61 -1.19
C VAL A 314 -25.61 19.04 -1.88
N ASP A 315 -26.79 19.31 -1.34
CA ASP A 315 -28.05 18.84 -1.92
C ASP A 315 -28.29 19.40 -3.33
N GLU A 316 -27.99 20.69 -3.56
CA GLU A 316 -28.09 21.31 -4.89
C GLU A 316 -27.14 20.64 -5.90
N ALA A 317 -25.90 20.38 -5.51
CA ALA A 317 -24.92 19.70 -6.35
C ALA A 317 -25.31 18.25 -6.64
N VAL A 318 -25.75 17.50 -5.64
CA VAL A 318 -26.23 16.11 -5.80
C VAL A 318 -27.47 16.08 -6.71
N LEU A 319 -28.43 16.98 -6.50
CA LEU A 319 -29.61 17.11 -7.35
C LEU A 319 -29.25 17.42 -8.81
N ALA A 320 -28.27 18.30 -9.03
CA ALA A 320 -27.75 18.63 -10.35
C ALA A 320 -27.02 17.45 -11.02
N LEU A 321 -26.29 16.65 -10.25
CA LEU A 321 -25.54 15.49 -10.75
C LEU A 321 -26.43 14.29 -11.04
N LEU A 322 -27.54 14.11 -10.33
CA LEU A 322 -28.54 13.06 -10.63
C LEU A 322 -29.06 13.14 -12.07
N VAL A 323 -29.02 14.32 -12.70
CA VAL A 323 -29.35 14.50 -14.13
C VAL A 323 -28.46 13.65 -15.04
N GLN A 324 -27.21 13.37 -14.67
CA GLN A 324 -26.31 12.52 -15.46
C GLN A 324 -26.81 11.07 -15.56
N GLY A 325 -27.54 10.61 -14.54
CA GLY A 325 -28.18 9.30 -14.49
C GLY A 325 -29.64 9.29 -14.98
N LEU A 326 -30.13 10.40 -15.56
CA LEU A 326 -31.53 10.55 -15.94
C LEU A 326 -31.92 9.57 -17.06
N HIS A 327 -32.94 8.77 -16.80
CA HIS A 327 -33.56 7.84 -17.74
C HIS A 327 -35.09 7.86 -17.55
N ASP A 328 -35.83 7.29 -18.50
CA ASP A 328 -37.29 7.22 -18.47
C ASP A 328 -37.99 8.56 -18.18
N GLY A 329 -37.35 9.66 -18.61
CA GLY A 329 -37.83 11.04 -18.46
C GLY A 329 -37.84 11.62 -17.04
N SER A 330 -37.81 10.79 -15.99
CA SER A 330 -37.99 11.23 -14.61
C SER A 330 -37.25 10.38 -13.57
N ARG A 331 -36.40 9.42 -13.97
CA ARG A 331 -35.72 8.50 -13.05
C ARG A 331 -34.22 8.70 -13.06
N ALA A 332 -33.56 8.54 -11.91
CA ALA A 332 -32.11 8.58 -11.80
C ALA A 332 -31.58 7.45 -10.89
N TRP A 333 -30.37 6.96 -11.17
CA TRP A 333 -29.70 5.93 -10.36
C TRP A 333 -29.28 6.48 -8.98
N LYS A 334 -29.34 5.62 -7.95
CA LYS A 334 -28.92 5.96 -6.57
C LYS A 334 -27.39 5.84 -6.43
N THR A 335 -26.66 6.86 -6.89
CA THR A 335 -25.17 6.84 -6.97
C THR A 335 -24.47 7.81 -6.02
N PHE A 336 -25.22 8.48 -5.15
CA PHE A 336 -24.71 9.55 -4.28
C PHE A 336 -25.03 9.25 -2.81
N ASP A 337 -24.38 10.02 -1.92
CA ASP A 337 -24.48 9.90 -0.47
C ASP A 337 -25.92 9.80 0.05
N TRP A 338 -26.14 8.92 1.03
CA TRP A 338 -27.47 8.60 1.55
C TRP A 338 -28.10 9.78 2.28
N ASP A 339 -27.32 10.56 3.04
CA ASP A 339 -27.84 11.69 3.80
C ASP A 339 -28.34 12.79 2.85
N ALA A 340 -27.64 13.03 1.74
CA ALA A 340 -28.09 13.95 0.71
C ALA A 340 -29.38 13.47 0.01
N LEU A 341 -29.49 12.18 -0.33
CA LEU A 341 -30.70 11.63 -0.94
C LEU A 341 -31.90 11.70 0.01
N ASP A 342 -31.69 11.44 1.30
CA ASP A 342 -32.73 11.55 2.33
C ASP A 342 -33.21 12.99 2.51
N ARG A 343 -32.30 13.96 2.51
CA ARG A 343 -32.68 15.40 2.54
C ARG A 343 -33.42 15.82 1.27
N LEU A 344 -33.02 15.37 0.08
CA LEU A 344 -33.74 15.64 -1.17
C LEU A 344 -35.13 15.01 -1.17
N HIS A 345 -35.29 13.82 -0.57
CA HIS A 345 -36.60 13.20 -0.36
C HIS A 345 -37.46 13.99 0.63
N ALA A 346 -36.89 14.41 1.77
CA ALA A 346 -37.57 15.24 2.76
C ALA A 346 -38.02 16.58 2.16
N LYS A 347 -37.24 17.14 1.22
CA LYS A 347 -37.58 18.33 0.41
C LYS A 347 -38.64 18.06 -0.66
N GLY A 348 -39.11 16.82 -0.83
CA GLY A 348 -40.12 16.44 -1.81
C GLY A 348 -39.64 16.47 -3.26
N LEU A 349 -38.33 16.44 -3.49
CA LEU A 349 -37.75 16.54 -4.83
C LEU A 349 -37.59 15.16 -5.50
N ILE A 350 -37.44 14.11 -4.70
CA ILE A 350 -37.34 12.73 -5.17
C ILE A 350 -38.20 11.78 -4.35
N SER A 351 -38.54 10.63 -4.94
CA SER A 351 -39.16 9.50 -4.25
C SER A 351 -38.24 8.93 -3.17
N ASN A 352 -38.82 8.26 -2.18
CA ASN A 352 -38.06 7.67 -1.06
C ASN A 352 -36.89 6.79 -1.54
N PRO A 353 -35.62 7.18 -1.26
CA PRO A 353 -34.44 6.44 -1.65
C PRO A 353 -34.27 5.14 -0.84
N ALA A 354 -34.86 5.02 0.35
CA ALA A 354 -34.88 3.80 1.17
C ALA A 354 -35.91 2.78 0.63
N SER A 355 -35.69 2.33 -0.61
CA SER A 355 -36.54 1.37 -1.31
C SER A 355 -35.70 0.33 -2.06
N ARG A 356 -36.30 -0.83 -2.35
CA ARG A 356 -35.65 -1.92 -3.12
C ARG A 356 -35.36 -1.55 -4.59
N ALA A 357 -35.86 -0.42 -5.08
CA ALA A 357 -35.58 0.06 -6.43
C ALA A 357 -34.13 0.55 -6.55
N LYS A 358 -33.51 0.36 -7.71
CA LYS A 358 -32.15 0.87 -8.00
C LYS A 358 -32.12 2.37 -8.37
N SER A 359 -33.30 2.95 -8.60
CA SER A 359 -33.49 4.33 -9.04
C SER A 359 -34.42 5.08 -8.09
N VAL A 360 -34.29 6.40 -8.06
CA VAL A 360 -35.29 7.33 -7.53
C VAL A 360 -36.04 8.00 -8.68
N VAL A 361 -37.28 8.39 -8.42
CA VAL A 361 -38.12 9.17 -9.36
C VAL A 361 -38.13 10.61 -8.89
N PHE A 362 -37.86 11.56 -9.79
CA PHE A 362 -38.04 12.97 -9.52
C PHE A 362 -39.53 13.32 -9.44
N THR A 363 -39.88 14.21 -8.52
CA THR A 363 -41.15 14.95 -8.65
C THR A 363 -41.02 15.97 -9.78
N GLU A 364 -42.14 16.54 -10.23
CA GLU A 364 -42.11 17.58 -11.28
C GLU A 364 -41.24 18.77 -10.84
N ALA A 365 -41.42 19.24 -9.60
CA ALA A 365 -40.59 20.27 -8.98
C ALA A 365 -39.12 19.84 -8.84
N GLY A 366 -38.87 18.57 -8.49
CA GLY A 366 -37.53 18.00 -8.37
C GLY A 366 -36.77 17.94 -9.68
N LEU A 367 -37.43 17.53 -10.77
CA LEU A 367 -36.80 17.46 -12.09
C LEU A 367 -36.49 18.87 -12.61
N GLU A 368 -37.40 19.83 -12.42
CA GLU A 368 -37.16 21.21 -12.82
C GLU A 368 -35.98 21.82 -12.03
N ALA A 369 -35.94 21.59 -10.72
CA ALA A 369 -34.84 22.03 -9.85
C ALA A 369 -33.51 21.36 -10.21
N ALA A 370 -33.51 20.06 -10.53
CA ALA A 370 -32.32 19.33 -10.98
C ALA A 370 -31.76 19.89 -12.28
N LEU A 371 -32.61 20.09 -13.29
CA LEU A 371 -32.20 20.65 -14.59
C LEU A 371 -31.73 22.11 -14.45
N ARG A 372 -32.34 22.90 -13.57
CA ARG A 372 -31.92 24.27 -13.27
C ARG A 372 -30.53 24.29 -12.65
N SER A 373 -30.34 23.53 -11.58
CA SER A 373 -29.06 23.42 -10.85
C SER A 373 -27.95 22.88 -11.75
N HIS A 374 -28.26 21.88 -12.59
CA HIS A 374 -27.32 21.35 -13.58
C HIS A 374 -26.87 22.41 -14.59
N ARG A 375 -27.79 23.25 -15.09
CA ARG A 375 -27.43 24.35 -15.98
C ARG A 375 -26.58 25.41 -15.29
N LEU A 376 -26.89 25.74 -14.04
CA LEU A 376 -26.16 26.75 -13.27
C LEU A 376 -24.74 26.29 -12.93
N LEU A 377 -24.59 25.04 -12.51
CA LEU A 377 -23.32 24.51 -12.02
C LEU A 377 -22.41 23.99 -13.14
N PHE A 378 -22.98 23.38 -14.18
CA PHE A 378 -22.19 22.56 -15.13
C PHE A 378 -22.33 22.94 -16.60
N ALA A 379 -23.30 23.77 -16.98
CA ALA A 379 -23.42 24.16 -18.39
C ALA A 379 -22.40 25.24 -18.78
N LYS A 380 -21.69 25.00 -19.89
CA LYS A 380 -20.85 26.01 -20.55
C LYS A 380 -21.58 26.56 -21.77
N ARG A 381 -21.59 27.88 -21.97
CA ARG A 381 -22.07 28.48 -23.23
C ARG A 381 -21.21 27.96 -24.39
N ARG A 382 -21.84 27.35 -25.39
CA ARG A 382 -21.20 27.12 -26.69
C ARG A 382 -21.16 28.47 -27.41
N LEU A 383 -19.95 28.99 -27.64
CA LEU A 383 -19.69 30.09 -28.57
C LEU A 383 -19.63 29.55 -29.99
#